data_AF-V4SAN0-F1
#
_entry.id   AF-V4SAN0-F1
#
_cell.length_a   1.000
_cell.length_b   1.000
_cell.length_c   1.000
_cell.angle_alpha   90.00
_cell.angle_beta   90.00
_cell.angle_gamma   90.00
#
_symmetry.space_group_name_H-M   'P 1'
#
loop_
_entity.id
_entity.type
_entity.pdbx_description
1 polymer ?
#
loop_
_entity_poly.entity_id
_entity_poly.type
_entity_poly.pdbx_seq_one_letter_code
_entity_poly.pdbx_strand_id
1 'polypeptide(L)' 'MTLNPIGDMPVMVDGDVVSDSFAILMYLEEKNPQHPLLPSDLKRKAINYQAAYLVSSSIQPLQSLPVLVVSHQDF' A
#
# COMPACT_ATOMS: atom_id res chain seq x y z
N MET A 1 21.39 -6.86 6.06
CA MET A 1 20.14 -7.55 5.68
C MET A 1 19.16 -6.48 5.26
N THR A 2 18.70 -6.50 4.03
CA THR A 2 17.69 -5.54 3.54
C THR A 2 16.32 -6.03 4.02
N LEU A 3 15.58 -5.17 4.74
CA LEU A 3 14.26 -5.54 5.29
C LEU A 3 13.25 -5.87 4.18
N ASN A 4 13.28 -5.13 3.08
CA ASN A 4 12.52 -5.43 1.86
C ASN A 4 13.48 -5.58 0.67
N PRO A 5 13.68 -6.79 0.11
CA PRO A 5 14.55 -6.99 -1.05
C PRO A 5 14.15 -6.19 -2.29
N ILE A 6 12.88 -5.77 -2.40
CA ILE A 6 12.39 -4.91 -3.49
C ILE A 6 12.88 -3.47 -3.32
N GLY A 7 13.18 -3.04 -2.08
CA GLY A 7 13.68 -1.70 -1.77
C GLY A 7 12.59 -0.64 -1.60
N ASP A 8 11.33 -1.01 -1.79
CA ASP A 8 10.19 -0.10 -1.64
C ASP A 8 9.77 0.07 -0.18
N MET A 9 9.22 1.25 0.10
CA MET A 9 8.61 1.62 1.39
C MET A 9 7.09 1.74 1.21
N PRO A 10 6.28 1.47 2.25
CA PRO A 10 6.66 1.17 3.63
C PRO A 10 6.96 -0.32 3.90
N VAL A 11 7.66 -0.56 5.00
CA VAL A 11 7.93 -1.89 5.59
C VAL A 11 7.58 -1.85 7.07
N MET A 12 6.90 -2.87 7.56
CA MET A 12 6.54 -3.04 8.96
C MET A 12 7.22 -4.27 9.55
N VAL A 13 7.65 -4.18 10.81
CA VAL A 13 8.23 -5.30 11.56
C VAL A 13 7.38 -5.55 12.80
N ASP A 14 6.77 -6.73 12.87
CA ASP A 14 5.87 -7.13 13.95
C ASP A 14 6.05 -8.63 14.23
N GLY A 15 7.22 -8.96 14.78
CA GLY A 15 7.76 -10.33 14.78
C GLY A 15 8.36 -10.68 13.42
N ASP A 16 7.49 -10.81 12.41
CA ASP A 16 7.87 -10.99 11.01
C ASP A 16 7.88 -9.66 10.24
N VAL A 17 8.48 -9.66 9.05
CA VAL A 17 8.50 -8.50 8.15
C VAL A 17 7.32 -8.56 7.19
N VAL A 18 6.54 -7.48 7.14
CA VAL A 18 5.49 -7.27 6.14
C VAL A 18 5.86 -6.05 5.31
N SER A 19 6.00 -6.23 4.00
CA SER A 19 6.23 -5.17 3.02
C SER A 19 4.97 -5.00 2.16
N ASP A 20 4.86 -3.87 1.45
CA ASP A 20 3.66 -3.42 0.72
C ASP A 20 2.60 -2.76 1.63
N SER A 21 2.25 -1.51 1.32
CA SER A 21 1.31 -0.73 2.13
C SER A 21 -0.09 -1.35 2.21
N PHE A 22 -0.57 -2.00 1.15
CA PHE A 22 -1.87 -2.64 1.13
C PHE A 22 -1.85 -3.90 2.00
N ALA A 23 -0.78 -4.71 1.92
CA ALA A 23 -0.61 -5.87 2.81
C ALA A 23 -0.53 -5.46 4.29
N ILE A 24 0.21 -4.40 4.61
CA ILE A 24 0.30 -3.84 5.98
C ILE A 24 -1.09 -3.38 6.47
N LEU A 25 -1.87 -2.68 5.64
CA LEU A 25 -3.23 -2.25 5.97
C LEU A 25 -4.11 -3.45 6.36
N MET A 26 -4.09 -4.51 5.56
CA MET A 26 -4.87 -5.73 5.81
C MET A 26 -4.45 -6.42 7.10
N TYR A 27 -3.15 -6.53 7.35
CA TYR A 27 -2.63 -7.10 8.59
C TYR A 27 -3.14 -6.32 9.81
N LEU A 28 -3.12 -4.98 9.76
CA LEU A 28 -3.56 -4.15 10.89
C LEU A 28 -5.07 -4.24 11.14
N GLU A 29 -5.89 -4.37 10.09
CA GLU A 29 -7.33 -4.62 10.19
C GLU A 29 -7.62 -5.96 10.91
N GLU A 30 -6.88 -7.03 10.59
CA GLU A 30 -7.06 -8.33 11.25
C GLU A 30 -6.50 -8.36 12.67
N LYS A 31 -5.37 -7.70 12.91
CA LYS A 31 -4.70 -7.69 14.22
C LYS A 31 -5.46 -6.89 15.28
N ASN A 32 -6.20 -5.84 14.89
CA ASN A 32 -6.84 -4.92 15.83
C ASN A 32 -8.38 -4.93 15.71
N PRO A 33 -9.08 -6.05 16.01
CA PRO A 33 -10.52 -6.14 15.82
C PRO A 33 -11.33 -5.19 16.72
N GLN A 34 -10.72 -4.68 17.81
CA GLN A 34 -11.33 -3.68 18.70
C GLN A 34 -11.29 -2.25 18.12
N HIS A 35 -10.40 -2.00 17.15
CA HIS A 35 -10.20 -0.71 16.50
C HIS A 35 -10.13 -0.89 14.97
N PRO A 36 -11.22 -1.34 14.33
CA PRO A 36 -11.20 -1.68 12.91
C PRO A 36 -10.93 -0.43 12.06
N LEU A 37 -10.10 -0.60 11.03
CA LEU A 37 -9.83 0.43 10.04
C LEU A 37 -10.97 0.52 9.02
N LEU A 38 -11.70 -0.58 8.85
CA LEU A 38 -12.74 -0.71 7.84
C LEU A 38 -14.14 -0.88 8.45
N PRO A 39 -15.20 -0.50 7.69
CA PRO A 39 -16.57 -0.80 8.11
C PRO A 39 -16.81 -2.30 8.28
N SER A 40 -17.64 -2.68 9.24
CA SER A 40 -18.03 -4.09 9.47
C SER A 40 -18.94 -4.67 8.38
N ASP A 41 -19.71 -3.82 7.68
CA ASP A 41 -20.55 -4.24 6.55
C ASP A 41 -19.69 -4.70 5.38
N LEU A 42 -19.93 -5.93 4.91
CA LEU A 42 -19.12 -6.58 3.88
C LEU A 42 -19.10 -5.79 2.56
N LYS A 43 -20.23 -5.20 2.15
CA LYS A 43 -20.30 -4.45 0.89
C LYS A 43 -19.49 -3.17 0.97
N ARG A 44 -19.61 -2.42 2.07
CA ARG A 44 -18.80 -1.22 2.31
C ARG A 44 -17.32 -1.56 2.46
N LYS A 45 -17.00 -2.66 3.14
CA LYS A 45 -15.61 -3.16 3.26
C LYS A 45 -15.03 -3.45 1.86
N ALA A 46 -15.77 -4.13 1.00
CA ALA A 46 -15.36 -4.41 -0.38
C ALA A 46 -15.10 -3.13 -1.20
N ILE A 47 -15.92 -2.09 -1.05
CA ILE A 47 -15.71 -0.80 -1.73
C ILE A 47 -14.40 -0.13 -1.24
N ASN A 48 -14.10 -0.21 0.05
CA ASN A 48 -12.85 0.33 0.59
C ASN A 48 -11.62 -0.45 0.07
N TYR A 49 -11.71 -1.78 -0.02
CA TYR A 49 -10.66 -2.58 -0.66
C TYR A 49 -10.45 -2.19 -2.12
N GLN A 50 -11.54 -2.03 -2.87
CA GLN A 50 -11.46 -1.61 -4.26
C GLN A 50 -10.76 -0.26 -4.41
N ALA A 51 -11.10 0.72 -3.57
CA ALA A 51 -10.49 2.03 -3.60
C ALA A 51 -8.99 1.98 -3.25
N ALA A 52 -8.64 1.31 -2.15
CA ALA A 52 -7.26 1.18 -1.71
C ALA A 52 -6.40 0.43 -2.74
N TYR A 53 -6.92 -0.67 -3.31
CA TYR A 53 -6.23 -1.44 -4.34
C TYR A 53 -6.06 -0.66 -5.64
N LEU A 54 -7.07 0.09 -6.08
CA LEU A 54 -6.97 0.94 -7.27
C LEU A 54 -5.85 1.98 -7.10
N VAL A 55 -5.79 2.62 -5.93
CA VAL A 55 -4.73 3.59 -5.63
C VAL A 55 -3.35 2.92 -5.61
N SER A 56 -3.19 1.82 -4.87
CA SER A 56 -1.87 1.18 -4.69
C SER A 56 -1.35 0.48 -5.94
N SER A 57 -2.21 -0.15 -6.74
CA SER A 57 -1.78 -0.98 -7.88
C SER A 57 -1.80 -0.24 -9.22
N SER A 58 -2.65 0.79 -9.36
CA SER A 58 -2.92 1.41 -10.66
C SER A 58 -2.54 2.89 -10.72
N ILE A 59 -2.58 3.62 -9.60
CA ILE A 59 -2.29 5.06 -9.57
C ILE A 59 -0.87 5.33 -9.05
N GLN A 60 -0.55 4.86 -7.85
CA GLN A 60 0.74 5.11 -7.20
C GLN A 60 1.94 4.64 -8.02
N PRO A 61 1.91 3.48 -8.72
CA PRO A 61 3.05 3.07 -9.54
C PRO A 61 3.33 4.04 -10.70
N LEU A 62 2.28 4.56 -11.34
CA LEU A 62 2.43 5.56 -12.42
C LEU A 62 2.98 6.89 -11.90
N GLN A 63 2.65 7.26 -10.66
CA GLN A 63 3.20 8.44 -9.97
C GLN A 63 4.61 8.21 -9.42
N SER A 64 5.03 6.95 -9.28
CA SER A 64 6.31 6.53 -8.70
C SER A 64 7.36 6.15 -9.74
N LEU A 65 6.97 5.96 -11.01
CA LEU A 65 7.90 6.01 -12.14
C LEU A 65 8.72 7.29 -12.02
N PRO A 66 10.03 7.30 -12.31
CA PRO A 66 10.86 8.47 -12.05
C PRO A 66 10.23 9.70 -12.71
N VAL A 67 9.64 10.56 -11.88
CA VAL A 67 8.82 11.74 -12.22
C VAL A 67 9.63 12.83 -12.94
N LEU A 68 10.83 12.52 -13.45
CA LEU A 68 11.78 13.48 -14.01
C LEU A 68 12.61 13.00 -15.22
N VAL A 69 12.17 12.02 -16.03
CA VAL A 69 12.93 11.66 -17.27
C VAL A 69 12.23 12.03 -18.59
N VAL A 70 11.02 12.60 -18.56
CA VAL A 70 10.40 13.17 -19.78
C VAL A 70 9.80 14.54 -19.48
N SER A 71 10.66 15.53 -19.18
CA SER A 71 10.34 16.98 -19.30
C SER A 71 11.59 17.89 -19.34
N HIS A 72 12.82 17.36 -19.42
CA HIS A 72 14.05 18.17 -19.51
C HIS A 72 15.05 17.69 -20.58
N GLN A 73 14.56 17.08 -21.66
CA GLN A 73 15.27 17.07 -22.94
C GLN A 73 14.36 17.79 -23.92
N ASP A 74 14.46 19.12 -23.96
CA ASP A 74 14.11 20.03 -25.07
C ASP A 74 14.04 21.46 -24.52
N PHE A 75 15.22 22.06 -24.26
CA PHE A 75 15.57 23.47 -24.48
C PHE A 75 17.10 23.61 -24.47
#